data_AF-A0A3D3E5S1-F1
#
_entry.id   AF-A0A3D3E5S1-F1
#
_cell.length_a   1.000
_cell.length_b   1.000
_cell.length_c   1.000
_cell.angle_alpha   90.00
_cell.angle_beta   90.00
_cell.angle_gamma   90.00
#
_symmetry.space_group_name_H-M   'P 1'
#
loop_
_entity.id
_entity.type
_entity.pdbx_description
1 polymer ?
#
loop_
_entity_poly.entity_id
_entity_poly.type
_entity_poly.pdbx_seq_one_letter_code
_entity_poly.pdbx_strand_id
1 'polypeptide(L)'
;MNSLLEIPQNLIHGTIKDDTRYRHFSSFSAIGISKNTLNLSLNRAMDLNKGDVIRIKIQGVILDVEVLNFDKRKQHLVIFIEFTGRLRSEISSVLLQHTQLTPKVLSELGLSCRQIKGYLDYSFVKTQEEYQQVLMLRRQTYSEVNKMEVDRPLDKLKYFFDDYSDILIVRHGNNIIGSAAIIYGDGKEKPFEVQKLMLEDNHQFEANELEFNDSMIEVAALCVLKNYRKTDVVHGVFENLCYEMMKHKKEYIIASSDEILAKTYKAIGFSETGQSFVQPKYNNLHMKVLIVSKNAALKSKNVKFLHWWPIWGEIVRRMKEKSIVKISPWDRARLFIREMSYKIVKAFDINN
;
A
#
# COMPACT_ATOMS: atom_id res chain seq x y z
N MET A 1 -24.74 -3.02 12.24
CA MET A 1 -25.26 -1.70 11.79
C MET A 1 -24.67 -1.45 10.41
N ASN A 2 -25.51 -1.36 9.36
CA ASN A 2 -25.06 -0.89 8.04
C ASN A 2 -24.93 0.63 8.13
N SER A 3 -23.76 1.12 8.54
CA SER A 3 -23.50 2.56 8.59
C SER A 3 -23.48 3.10 7.16
N LEU A 4 -24.48 3.92 6.83
CA LEU A 4 -24.42 4.76 5.65
C LEU A 4 -23.23 5.71 5.81
N LEU A 5 -22.30 5.67 4.87
CA LEU A 5 -21.20 6.63 4.80
C LEU A 5 -21.64 7.78 3.90
N GLU A 6 -21.73 8.99 4.45
CA GLU A 6 -21.93 10.20 3.64
C GLU A 6 -20.68 10.49 2.81
N ILE A 7 -20.90 10.89 1.55
CA ILE A 7 -19.82 11.22 0.61
C ILE A 7 -20.05 12.61 0.03
N PRO A 8 -18.98 13.39 -0.22
CA PRO A 8 -19.11 14.69 -0.87
C PRO A 8 -19.77 14.55 -2.25
N GLN A 9 -20.75 15.43 -2.51
CA GLN A 9 -21.65 15.36 -3.68
C GLN A 9 -20.94 15.53 -5.04
N ASN A 10 -19.64 15.79 -5.07
CA ASN A 10 -18.85 16.08 -6.26
C ASN A 10 -17.81 14.98 -6.60
N LEU A 11 -17.84 13.84 -5.90
CA LEU A 11 -16.86 12.78 -6.12
C LEU A 11 -17.38 11.68 -7.05
N ILE A 12 -18.63 11.29 -6.88
CA ILE A 12 -19.20 10.14 -7.59
C ILE A 12 -20.46 10.60 -8.32
N HIS A 13 -20.41 10.52 -9.65
CA HIS A 13 -21.47 10.99 -10.52
C HIS A 13 -21.87 9.92 -11.53
N GLY A 14 -23.09 10.10 -12.04
CA GLY A 14 -23.59 9.25 -13.10
C GLY A 14 -24.83 9.80 -13.76
N THR A 15 -25.41 8.98 -14.62
CA THR A 15 -26.68 9.25 -15.28
C THR A 15 -27.63 8.08 -15.12
N ILE A 16 -28.90 8.39 -14.96
CA ILE A 16 -30.01 7.44 -15.02
C ILE A 16 -30.65 7.57 -16.38
N LYS A 17 -30.87 6.46 -17.08
CA LYS A 17 -31.65 6.42 -18.31
C LYS A 17 -33.11 6.17 -17.94
N ASP A 18 -34.00 7.04 -18.43
CA ASP A 18 -35.44 6.79 -18.39
C ASP A 18 -35.83 6.03 -19.68
N ASP A 19 -36.15 4.75 -19.55
CA ASP A 19 -36.57 3.93 -20.68
C ASP A 19 -38.04 4.16 -21.08
N THR A 20 -38.83 4.87 -20.27
CA THR A 20 -40.24 5.18 -20.55
C THR A 20 -40.41 6.39 -21.47
N ARG A 21 -39.37 7.23 -21.60
CA ARG A 21 -39.39 8.44 -22.44
C ARG A 21 -38.14 8.51 -23.31
N TYR A 22 -38.33 8.58 -24.63
CA TYR A 22 -37.23 8.62 -25.60
C TYR A 22 -36.25 9.77 -25.27
N ARG A 23 -34.99 9.42 -24.95
CA ARG A 23 -33.86 10.34 -24.66
C ARG A 23 -33.92 11.13 -23.33
N HIS A 24 -34.64 10.67 -22.32
CA HIS A 24 -34.57 11.31 -21.00
C HIS A 24 -33.43 10.74 -20.14
N PHE A 25 -32.56 11.63 -19.66
CA PHE A 25 -31.50 11.32 -18.71
C PHE A 25 -31.60 12.25 -17.51
N SER A 26 -31.44 11.71 -16.30
CA SER A 26 -31.20 12.50 -15.10
C SER A 26 -29.77 12.25 -14.63
N SER A 27 -28.98 13.31 -14.50
CA SER A 27 -27.68 13.19 -13.84
C SER A 27 -27.86 13.14 -12.32
N PHE A 28 -26.97 12.43 -11.65
CA PHE A 28 -26.98 12.29 -10.21
C PHE A 28 -25.59 12.50 -9.61
N SER A 29 -25.60 12.87 -8.34
CA SER A 29 -24.45 12.79 -7.45
C SER A 29 -24.75 11.76 -6.37
N ALA A 30 -23.82 10.83 -6.13
CA ALA A 30 -23.95 9.98 -4.97
C ALA A 30 -23.61 10.80 -3.71
N ILE A 31 -24.49 10.72 -2.72
CA ILE A 31 -24.42 11.47 -1.46
C ILE A 31 -24.20 10.55 -0.26
N GLY A 32 -24.39 9.23 -0.44
CA GLY A 32 -24.07 8.24 0.56
C GLY A 32 -23.88 6.86 -0.03
N ILE A 33 -23.08 6.03 0.64
CA ILE A 33 -22.79 4.66 0.22
C ILE A 33 -22.88 3.71 1.40
N SER A 34 -23.43 2.52 1.16
CA SER A 34 -23.38 1.38 2.07
C SER A 34 -23.02 0.11 1.28
N LYS A 35 -22.94 -1.04 1.97
CA LYS A 35 -22.47 -2.30 1.38
C LYS A 35 -23.09 -2.64 0.02
N ASN A 36 -24.39 -2.46 -0.12
CA ASN A 36 -25.14 -2.76 -1.34
C ASN A 36 -26.14 -1.63 -1.70
N THR A 37 -25.93 -0.41 -1.20
CA THR A 37 -26.82 0.71 -1.50
C THR A 37 -26.05 1.97 -1.86
N LEU A 38 -26.64 2.75 -2.76
CA LEU A 38 -26.23 4.12 -3.03
C LEU A 38 -27.40 5.06 -2.76
N ASN A 39 -27.10 6.13 -2.05
CA ASN A 39 -27.99 7.27 -1.90
C ASN A 39 -27.55 8.32 -2.91
N LEU A 40 -28.49 8.77 -3.74
CA LEU A 40 -28.25 9.65 -4.86
C LEU A 40 -29.08 10.93 -4.69
N SER A 41 -28.50 12.06 -5.04
CA SER A 41 -29.21 13.32 -5.28
C SER A 41 -29.36 13.50 -6.79
N LEU A 42 -30.60 13.60 -7.26
CA LEU A 42 -30.91 13.77 -8.68
C LEU A 42 -30.96 15.25 -9.04
N ASN A 43 -30.42 15.60 -10.20
CA ASN A 43 -30.49 16.97 -10.72
C ASN A 43 -31.84 17.28 -11.39
N ARG A 44 -32.60 16.26 -11.76
CA ARG A 44 -33.93 16.38 -12.35
C ARG A 44 -34.88 15.37 -11.75
N ALA A 45 -36.11 15.82 -11.54
CA ALA A 45 -37.20 14.97 -11.11
C ALA A 45 -37.47 13.84 -12.11
N MET A 46 -37.76 12.67 -11.56
CA MET A 46 -38.15 11.46 -12.27
C MET A 46 -39.38 10.88 -11.61
N ASP A 47 -40.15 10.07 -12.33
CA ASP A 47 -41.25 9.32 -11.75
C ASP A 47 -40.80 7.89 -11.52
N LEU A 48 -40.25 7.65 -10.33
CA LEU A 48 -39.73 6.35 -9.90
C LEU A 48 -40.52 5.86 -8.68
N ASN A 49 -40.83 4.56 -8.68
CA ASN A 49 -41.50 3.85 -7.60
C ASN A 49 -40.56 2.81 -6.98
N LYS A 50 -40.86 2.41 -5.75
CA LYS A 50 -40.15 1.32 -5.10
C LYS A 50 -40.34 0.01 -5.88
N GLY A 51 -39.25 -0.71 -6.13
CA GLY A 51 -39.23 -1.94 -6.92
C GLY A 51 -38.98 -1.72 -8.41
N ASP A 52 -38.95 -0.46 -8.89
CA ASP A 52 -38.58 -0.18 -10.27
C ASP A 52 -37.12 -0.59 -10.52
N VAL A 53 -36.87 -1.20 -11.68
CA VAL A 53 -35.51 -1.48 -12.16
C VAL A 53 -35.12 -0.41 -13.15
N ILE A 54 -34.06 0.33 -12.83
CA ILE A 54 -33.55 1.43 -13.65
C ILE A 54 -32.13 1.17 -14.11
N ARG A 55 -31.78 1.72 -15.28
CA ARG A 55 -30.42 1.63 -15.80
C ARG A 55 -29.62 2.87 -15.44
N ILE A 56 -28.52 2.68 -14.71
CA ILE A 56 -27.58 3.75 -14.36
C ILE A 56 -26.24 3.56 -15.04
N LYS A 57 -25.56 4.68 -15.31
CA LYS A 57 -24.15 4.71 -15.70
C LYS A 57 -23.35 5.47 -14.64
N ILE A 58 -22.38 4.82 -14.02
CA ILE A 58 -21.52 5.36 -12.97
C ILE A 58 -20.06 5.02 -13.30
N GLN A 59 -19.19 6.03 -13.36
CA GLN A 59 -17.76 5.85 -13.71
C GLN A 59 -17.52 5.03 -15.00
N GLY A 60 -18.45 5.10 -15.96
CA GLY A 60 -18.36 4.33 -17.21
C GLY A 60 -18.90 2.89 -17.14
N VAL A 61 -19.29 2.40 -15.96
CA VAL A 61 -19.97 1.12 -15.76
C VAL A 61 -21.47 1.32 -15.87
N ILE A 62 -22.15 0.49 -16.69
CA ILE A 62 -23.60 0.48 -16.85
C ILE A 62 -24.17 -0.67 -16.02
N LEU A 63 -25.18 -0.39 -15.21
CA LEU A 63 -25.80 -1.34 -14.29
C LEU A 63 -27.32 -1.17 -14.30
N ASP A 64 -28.03 -2.28 -14.17
CA ASP A 64 -29.44 -2.28 -13.83
C ASP A 64 -29.55 -2.38 -12.29
N VAL A 65 -30.30 -1.47 -11.67
CA VAL A 65 -30.39 -1.30 -10.22
C VAL A 65 -31.85 -1.19 -9.77
N GLU A 66 -32.15 -1.68 -8.57
CA GLU A 66 -33.50 -1.63 -8.01
C GLU A 66 -33.69 -0.36 -7.16
N VAL A 67 -34.81 0.33 -7.38
CA VAL A 67 -35.21 1.49 -6.57
C VAL A 67 -35.76 1.00 -5.23
N LEU A 68 -35.08 1.34 -4.14
CA LEU A 68 -35.52 1.01 -2.78
C LEU A 68 -36.45 2.09 -2.21
N ASN A 69 -36.16 3.35 -2.49
CA ASN A 69 -36.94 4.50 -2.04
C ASN A 69 -36.65 5.74 -2.89
N PHE A 70 -37.66 6.59 -3.11
CA PHE A 70 -37.49 7.88 -3.78
C PHE A 70 -38.27 8.99 -3.08
N ASP A 71 -37.56 10.00 -2.57
CA ASP A 71 -38.14 11.22 -2.03
C ASP A 71 -38.23 12.28 -3.13
N LYS A 72 -39.44 12.42 -3.72
CA LYS A 72 -39.74 13.41 -4.76
C LYS A 72 -39.53 14.86 -4.32
N ARG A 73 -39.64 15.18 -3.02
CA ARG A 73 -39.47 16.56 -2.54
C ARG A 73 -38.00 16.95 -2.49
N LYS A 74 -37.16 16.01 -2.04
CA LYS A 74 -35.71 16.22 -1.93
C LYS A 74 -34.93 15.81 -3.17
N GLN A 75 -35.57 15.14 -4.13
CA GLN A 75 -34.89 14.50 -5.26
C GLN A 75 -33.84 13.47 -4.81
N HIS A 76 -34.12 12.78 -3.70
CA HIS A 76 -33.22 11.78 -3.13
C HIS A 76 -33.68 10.38 -3.50
N LEU A 77 -32.81 9.64 -4.17
CA LEU A 77 -33.05 8.27 -4.61
C LEU A 77 -32.13 7.31 -3.85
N VAL A 78 -32.71 6.27 -3.26
CA VAL A 78 -31.96 5.16 -2.67
C VAL A 78 -32.12 3.95 -3.57
N ILE A 79 -30.99 3.43 -4.04
CA ILE A 79 -30.95 2.25 -4.90
C ILE A 79 -30.23 1.09 -4.23
N PHE A 80 -30.66 -0.13 -4.54
CA PHE A 80 -29.88 -1.33 -4.33
C PHE A 80 -28.94 -1.54 -5.51
N ILE A 81 -27.68 -1.83 -5.22
CA ILE A 81 -26.65 -2.04 -6.23
C ILE A 81 -25.81 -3.25 -5.86
N GLU A 82 -25.62 -4.14 -6.82
CA GLU A 82 -24.61 -5.18 -6.74
C GLU A 82 -23.31 -4.66 -7.35
N PHE A 83 -22.40 -4.21 -6.49
CA PHE A 83 -21.15 -3.64 -6.97
C PHE A 83 -20.27 -4.70 -7.65
N THR A 84 -19.99 -4.51 -8.93
CA THR A 84 -18.99 -5.29 -9.67
C THR A 84 -17.58 -5.02 -9.11
N GLY A 85 -16.65 -5.97 -9.30
CA GLY A 85 -15.26 -5.81 -8.83
C GLY A 85 -14.58 -4.55 -9.38
N ARG A 86 -14.87 -4.20 -10.64
CA ARG A 86 -14.43 -2.97 -11.28
C ARG A 86 -14.98 -1.72 -10.58
N LEU A 87 -16.30 -1.64 -10.40
CA LEU A 87 -16.93 -0.46 -9.79
C LEU A 87 -16.48 -0.27 -8.32
N ARG A 88 -16.34 -1.36 -7.56
CA ARG A 88 -15.77 -1.32 -6.20
C ARG A 88 -14.40 -0.66 -6.16
N SER A 89 -13.56 -0.99 -7.14
CA SER A 89 -12.19 -0.48 -7.22
C SER A 89 -12.19 1.00 -7.65
N GLU A 90 -12.97 1.37 -8.67
CA GLU A 90 -13.08 2.76 -9.14
C GLU A 90 -13.62 3.70 -8.07
N ILE A 91 -14.69 3.32 -7.36
CA ILE A 91 -15.24 4.10 -6.24
C ILE A 91 -14.20 4.24 -5.12
N SER A 92 -13.51 3.15 -4.76
CA SER A 92 -12.45 3.20 -3.74
C SER A 92 -11.35 4.19 -4.10
N SER A 93 -10.88 4.16 -5.35
CA SER A 93 -9.82 5.04 -5.83
C SER A 93 -10.21 6.51 -5.71
N VAL A 94 -11.41 6.86 -6.16
CA VAL A 94 -11.91 8.24 -6.05
C VAL A 94 -12.02 8.67 -4.60
N LEU A 95 -12.60 7.83 -3.73
CA LEU A 95 -12.75 8.16 -2.32
C LEU A 95 -11.41 8.30 -1.61
N LEU A 96 -10.43 7.44 -1.89
CA LEU A 96 -9.09 7.56 -1.31
C LEU A 96 -8.37 8.84 -1.77
N GLN A 97 -8.45 9.19 -3.06
CA GLN A 97 -7.76 10.37 -3.58
C GLN A 97 -8.31 11.70 -3.03
N HIS A 98 -9.61 11.75 -2.76
CA HIS A 98 -10.30 13.01 -2.47
C HIS A 98 -10.85 13.13 -1.04
N THR A 99 -10.64 12.12 -0.18
CA THR A 99 -11.11 12.14 1.21
C THR A 99 -10.04 11.64 2.17
N GLN A 100 -10.31 11.68 3.48
CA GLN A 100 -9.47 11.07 4.51
C GLN A 100 -9.97 9.67 4.93
N LEU A 101 -10.83 9.04 4.11
CA LEU A 101 -11.33 7.70 4.37
C LEU A 101 -10.21 6.67 4.26
N THR A 102 -10.27 5.68 5.15
CA THR A 102 -9.20 4.67 5.25
C THR A 102 -9.60 3.39 4.52
N PRO A 103 -8.64 2.60 4.03
CA PRO A 103 -8.92 1.32 3.36
C PRO A 103 -9.79 0.38 4.19
N LYS A 104 -9.60 0.37 5.52
CA LYS A 104 -10.44 -0.40 6.44
C LYS A 104 -11.91 0.02 6.38
N VAL A 105 -12.21 1.32 6.48
CA VAL A 105 -13.58 1.85 6.42
C VAL A 105 -14.22 1.50 5.08
N LEU A 106 -13.50 1.71 3.98
CA LEU A 106 -14.02 1.40 2.64
C LEU A 106 -14.26 -0.12 2.44
N SER A 107 -13.38 -0.97 3.00
CA SER A 107 -13.55 -2.44 2.94
C SER A 107 -14.75 -2.92 3.74
N GLU A 108 -15.07 -2.28 4.87
CA GLU A 108 -16.26 -2.56 5.67
C GLU A 108 -17.56 -2.23 4.91
N LEU A 109 -17.50 -1.29 3.96
CA LEU A 109 -18.56 -0.97 2.99
C LEU A 109 -18.55 -1.89 1.76
N GLY A 110 -17.77 -2.98 1.77
CA GLY A 110 -17.70 -3.92 0.66
C GLY A 110 -16.94 -3.41 -0.57
N LEU A 111 -16.22 -2.29 -0.46
CA LEU A 111 -15.37 -1.78 -1.54
C LEU A 111 -13.99 -2.47 -1.56
N SER A 112 -13.28 -2.35 -2.69
CA SER A 112 -11.99 -3.01 -2.91
C SER A 112 -10.83 -2.03 -2.75
N CYS A 113 -10.07 -2.16 -1.67
CA CYS A 113 -8.93 -1.27 -1.36
C CYS A 113 -7.59 -2.00 -1.28
N ARG A 114 -7.39 -3.08 -2.07
CA ARG A 114 -6.14 -3.84 -2.03
C ARG A 114 -4.96 -3.10 -2.69
N GLN A 115 -5.25 -2.31 -3.73
CA GLN A 115 -4.26 -1.58 -4.53
C GLN A 115 -4.43 -0.08 -4.35
N ILE A 116 -3.66 0.52 -3.46
CA ILE A 116 -3.77 1.93 -3.08
C ILE A 116 -2.43 2.68 -3.19
N LYS A 117 -1.30 1.99 -3.33
CA LYS A 117 0.02 2.63 -3.35
C LYS A 117 0.15 3.73 -4.40
N GLY A 118 -0.54 3.63 -5.54
CA GLY A 118 -0.54 4.64 -6.59
C GLY A 118 -1.24 5.95 -6.21
N TYR A 119 -1.92 6.01 -5.07
CA TYR A 119 -2.64 7.18 -4.55
C TYR A 119 -1.98 7.77 -3.30
N LEU A 120 -0.81 7.25 -2.92
CA LEU A 120 -0.07 7.67 -1.74
C LEU A 120 1.19 8.42 -2.15
N ASP A 121 1.60 9.39 -1.34
CA ASP A 121 2.89 10.05 -1.49
C ASP A 121 3.97 9.28 -0.72
N TYR A 122 5.11 9.06 -1.36
CA TYR A 122 6.29 8.46 -0.76
C TYR A 122 7.42 9.48 -0.85
N SER A 123 7.89 9.93 0.30
CA SER A 123 8.95 10.94 0.37
C SER A 123 9.76 10.77 1.66
N PHE A 124 10.82 11.55 1.81
CA PHE A 124 11.65 11.52 3.02
C PHE A 124 11.21 12.59 4.01
N VAL A 125 11.43 12.32 5.29
CA VAL A 125 11.37 13.35 6.35
C VAL A 125 12.33 14.49 6.01
N LYS A 126 11.83 15.72 6.07
CA LYS A 126 12.58 16.96 5.81
C LYS A 126 12.55 17.93 6.98
N THR A 127 11.54 17.83 7.85
CA THR A 127 11.36 18.76 8.96
C THR A 127 11.27 18.05 10.31
N GLN A 128 11.53 18.79 11.39
CA GLN A 128 11.44 18.26 12.74
C GLN A 128 10.00 17.85 13.09
N GLU A 129 9.01 18.57 12.57
CA GLU A 129 7.57 18.26 12.76
C GLU A 129 7.22 16.91 12.12
N GLU A 130 7.71 16.64 10.91
CA GLU A 130 7.53 15.35 10.25
C GLU A 130 8.20 14.23 11.04
N TYR A 131 9.40 14.48 11.58
CA TYR A 131 10.09 13.51 12.43
C TYR A 131 9.29 13.21 13.71
N GLN A 132 8.73 14.23 14.38
CA GLN A 132 7.86 14.01 15.55
C GLN A 132 6.63 13.16 15.19
N GLN A 133 6.01 13.40 14.04
CA GLN A 133 4.90 12.58 13.56
C GLN A 133 5.30 11.12 13.32
N VAL A 134 6.53 10.86 12.82
CA VAL A 134 7.08 9.51 12.72
C VAL A 134 7.23 8.84 14.09
N LEU A 135 7.72 9.56 15.09
CA LEU A 135 7.85 9.01 16.46
C LEU A 135 6.46 8.68 17.06
N MET A 136 5.46 9.53 16.83
CA MET A 136 4.07 9.27 17.21
C MET A 136 3.51 8.04 16.51
N LEU A 137 3.77 7.90 15.20
CA LEU A 137 3.36 6.74 14.40
C LEU A 137 3.99 5.45 14.92
N ARG A 138 5.30 5.45 15.20
CA ARG A 138 6.01 4.29 15.79
C ARG A 138 5.38 3.89 17.12
N ARG A 139 5.12 4.86 18.01
CA ARG A 139 4.47 4.60 19.30
C ARG A 139 3.10 3.96 19.13
N GLN A 140 2.25 4.55 18.29
CA GLN A 140 0.91 4.03 18.01
C GLN A 140 0.99 2.60 17.46
N THR A 141 1.79 2.38 16.41
CA THR A 141 1.81 1.09 15.71
C THR A 141 2.43 -0.04 16.51
N TYR A 142 3.46 0.25 17.32
CA TYR A 142 4.12 -0.75 18.16
C TYR A 142 3.35 -1.08 19.43
N SER A 143 2.70 -0.10 20.06
CA SER A 143 1.84 -0.36 21.23
C SER A 143 0.59 -1.17 20.85
N GLU A 144 0.00 -0.93 19.67
CA GLU A 144 -1.12 -1.72 19.14
C GLU A 144 -0.81 -3.23 18.95
N VAL A 145 0.47 -3.60 18.91
CA VAL A 145 0.93 -5.00 18.78
C VAL A 145 1.73 -5.45 20.00
N ASN A 146 1.57 -4.78 21.14
CA ASN A 146 2.22 -5.09 22.42
C ASN A 146 3.76 -5.11 22.36
N LYS A 147 4.38 -4.42 21.39
CA LYS A 147 5.84 -4.27 21.30
C LYS A 147 6.37 -3.15 22.20
N MET A 148 5.49 -2.31 22.75
CA MET A 148 5.83 -1.27 23.74
C MET A 148 4.60 -0.73 24.47
N GLU A 149 4.83 0.07 25.51
CA GLU A 149 3.82 0.83 26.25
C GLU A 149 3.17 1.95 25.39
N VAL A 150 1.89 2.24 25.66
CA VAL A 150 1.06 3.18 24.89
C VAL A 150 1.53 4.63 25.06
N ASP A 151 1.98 4.98 26.25
CA ASP A 151 2.32 6.33 26.69
C ASP A 151 3.84 6.60 26.70
N ARG A 152 4.65 5.67 26.15
CA ARG A 152 6.11 5.80 26.09
C ARG A 152 6.50 7.19 25.57
N PRO A 153 7.37 7.95 26.28
CA PRO A 153 7.82 9.27 25.85
C PRO A 153 8.50 9.25 24.47
N LEU A 154 8.22 10.26 23.62
CA LEU A 154 8.70 10.31 22.23
C LEU A 154 10.23 10.37 22.11
N ASP A 155 10.91 11.00 23.06
CA ASP A 155 12.38 11.04 23.12
C ASP A 155 13.00 9.64 23.24
N LYS A 156 12.31 8.69 23.88
CA LYS A 156 12.72 7.28 24.01
C LYS A 156 12.43 6.44 22.76
N LEU A 157 11.75 7.01 21.76
CA LEU A 157 11.47 6.38 20.47
C LEU A 157 12.48 6.77 19.38
N LYS A 158 13.35 7.76 19.64
CA LYS A 158 14.44 8.11 18.74
C LYS A 158 15.34 6.91 18.51
N TYR A 159 15.72 6.68 17.26
CA TYR A 159 16.59 5.58 16.92
C TYR A 159 18.05 6.01 16.96
N PHE A 160 18.91 5.19 17.56
CA PHE A 160 20.35 5.42 17.53
C PHE A 160 20.88 5.52 16.09
N PHE A 161 20.30 4.73 15.19
CA PHE A 161 20.70 4.70 13.78
C PHE A 161 20.10 5.85 12.95
N ASP A 162 19.18 6.67 13.51
CA ASP A 162 18.56 7.79 12.78
C ASP A 162 19.62 8.82 12.31
N ASP A 163 20.77 8.93 13.00
CA ASP A 163 21.86 9.88 12.68
C ASP A 163 22.52 9.66 11.31
N TYR A 164 22.41 8.46 10.75
CA TYR A 164 22.89 8.11 9.41
C TYR A 164 21.85 7.33 8.62
N SER A 165 20.57 7.65 8.89
CA SER A 165 19.44 7.09 8.16
C SER A 165 18.65 8.16 7.43
N ASP A 166 18.16 7.79 6.25
CA ASP A 166 17.01 8.49 5.67
C ASP A 166 15.72 7.84 6.20
N ILE A 167 14.72 8.65 6.55
CA ILE A 167 13.41 8.13 6.98
C ILE A 167 12.42 8.33 5.86
N LEU A 168 12.06 7.23 5.20
CA LEU A 168 10.97 7.18 4.23
C LEU A 168 9.64 7.27 4.98
N ILE A 169 8.74 8.11 4.49
CA ILE A 169 7.38 8.28 5.00
C ILE A 169 6.37 8.09 3.87
N VAL A 170 5.21 7.55 4.24
CA VAL A 170 4.07 7.32 3.35
C VAL A 170 2.94 8.22 3.80
N ARG A 171 2.39 9.03 2.89
CA ARG A 171 1.26 9.91 3.19
C ARG A 171 -0.01 9.54 2.44
N HIS A 172 -1.12 9.71 3.13
CA HIS A 172 -2.46 9.78 2.55
C HIS A 172 -3.00 11.19 2.78
N GLY A 173 -3.04 12.00 1.72
CA GLY A 173 -3.20 13.45 1.85
C GLY A 173 -2.08 14.04 2.71
N ASN A 174 -2.45 14.73 3.79
CA ASN A 174 -1.49 15.37 4.70
C ASN A 174 -1.04 14.47 5.87
N ASN A 175 -1.60 13.27 6.01
CA ASN A 175 -1.34 12.39 7.15
C ASN A 175 -0.23 11.39 6.84
N ILE A 176 0.78 11.30 7.71
CA ILE A 176 1.78 10.23 7.65
C ILE A 176 1.14 8.93 8.18
N ILE A 177 1.02 7.93 7.33
CA ILE A 177 0.36 6.64 7.61
C ILE A 177 1.33 5.47 7.71
N GLY A 178 2.57 5.68 7.30
CA GLY A 178 3.63 4.67 7.29
C GLY A 178 5.01 5.31 7.31
N SER A 179 6.00 4.57 7.80
CA SER A 179 7.40 4.98 7.75
C SER A 179 8.35 3.79 7.74
N ALA A 180 9.57 3.99 7.23
CA ALA A 180 10.70 3.06 7.31
C ALA A 180 12.01 3.84 7.40
N ALA A 181 12.96 3.37 8.22
CA ALA A 181 14.32 3.92 8.25
C ALA A 181 15.21 3.17 7.27
N ILE A 182 16.04 3.90 6.54
CA ILE A 182 17.05 3.41 5.60
C ILE A 182 18.41 3.71 6.21
N ILE A 183 19.03 2.71 6.84
CA ILE A 183 20.31 2.85 7.51
C ILE A 183 21.44 2.66 6.48
N TYR A 184 22.29 3.68 6.33
CA TYR A 184 23.48 3.61 5.48
C TYR A 184 24.72 3.24 6.30
N GLY A 185 24.84 1.96 6.64
CA GLY A 185 26.01 1.40 7.30
C GLY A 185 27.16 1.08 6.34
N ASP A 186 28.32 0.79 6.92
CA ASP A 186 29.51 0.29 6.23
C ASP A 186 30.06 -1.02 6.84
N GLY A 187 29.41 -1.53 7.89
CA GLY A 187 29.82 -2.73 8.61
C GLY A 187 31.00 -2.53 9.57
N LYS A 188 31.55 -1.32 9.65
CA LYS A 188 32.74 -0.97 10.42
C LYS A 188 32.45 0.20 11.38
N GLU A 189 32.68 1.44 10.94
CA GLU A 189 32.48 2.65 11.73
C GLU A 189 31.00 2.95 11.95
N LYS A 190 30.18 2.64 10.92
CA LYS A 190 28.72 2.76 10.95
C LYS A 190 28.12 1.36 10.89
N PRO A 191 27.93 0.69 12.03
CA PRO A 191 27.36 -0.64 12.05
C PRO A 191 25.89 -0.60 11.59
N PHE A 192 25.45 -1.73 11.06
CA PHE A 192 24.02 -1.99 10.87
C PHE A 192 23.35 -2.28 12.22
N GLU A 193 22.04 -2.07 12.33
CA GLU A 193 21.28 -2.44 13.53
C GLU A 193 21.32 -3.94 13.74
N VAL A 194 21.01 -4.74 12.70
CA VAL A 194 21.11 -6.21 12.79
C VAL A 194 22.50 -6.62 13.29
N GLN A 195 23.57 -6.03 12.76
CA GLN A 195 24.94 -6.32 13.16
C GLN A 195 25.14 -6.05 14.66
N LYS A 196 24.69 -4.90 15.16
CA LYS A 196 24.83 -4.53 16.57
C LYS A 196 24.06 -5.49 17.49
N LEU A 197 22.80 -5.78 17.15
CA LEU A 197 21.94 -6.63 17.97
C LEU A 197 22.42 -8.08 18.03
N MET A 198 22.93 -8.60 16.90
CA MET A 198 23.50 -9.94 16.87
C MET A 198 24.77 -10.06 17.73
N LEU A 199 25.59 -9.00 17.82
CA LEU A 199 26.76 -8.97 18.70
C LEU A 199 26.36 -8.92 20.19
N GLU A 200 25.28 -8.23 20.52
CA GLU A 200 24.76 -8.10 21.89
C GLU A 200 24.07 -9.38 22.39
N ASP A 201 23.46 -10.16 21.50
CA ASP A 201 22.68 -11.37 21.83
C ASP A 201 23.54 -12.61 22.18
N ASN A 202 24.86 -12.45 22.33
CA ASN A 202 25.83 -13.51 22.69
C ASN A 202 25.80 -14.78 21.82
N HIS A 203 25.09 -14.77 20.69
CA HIS A 203 25.21 -15.84 19.72
C HIS A 203 26.61 -15.79 19.11
N GLN A 204 27.30 -16.93 19.15
CA GLN A 204 28.57 -17.11 18.43
C GLN A 204 28.29 -16.79 16.96
N PHE A 205 28.67 -15.59 16.55
CA PHE A 205 28.71 -15.19 15.16
C PHE A 205 29.78 -16.07 14.52
N GLU A 206 29.40 -17.26 14.05
CA GLU A 206 30.30 -18.04 13.22
C GLU A 206 30.63 -17.18 12.00
N ALA A 207 31.91 -16.86 11.86
CA ALA A 207 32.44 -15.74 11.08
C ALA A 207 32.21 -15.82 9.55
N ASN A 208 31.36 -16.73 9.06
CA ASN A 208 31.37 -17.18 7.67
C ASN A 208 30.12 -16.92 6.81
N GLU A 209 29.03 -16.30 7.28
CA GLU A 209 27.80 -16.34 6.45
C GLU A 209 27.20 -14.99 5.98
N LEU A 210 27.49 -13.85 6.62
CA LEU A 210 27.06 -12.54 6.11
C LEU A 210 28.09 -11.46 6.42
N GLU A 211 28.82 -11.02 5.41
CA GLU A 211 29.78 -9.92 5.53
C GLU A 211 29.05 -8.58 5.35
N PHE A 212 28.88 -7.84 6.45
CA PHE A 212 28.36 -6.47 6.39
C PHE A 212 29.39 -5.54 5.76
N ASN A 213 28.96 -4.77 4.74
CA ASN A 213 29.83 -3.83 4.05
C ASN A 213 29.04 -2.67 3.42
N ASP A 214 29.76 -1.74 2.79
CA ASP A 214 29.20 -0.53 2.18
C ASP A 214 28.30 -0.78 0.96
N SER A 215 28.24 -2.00 0.42
CA SER A 215 27.33 -2.32 -0.68
C SER A 215 25.89 -2.53 -0.21
N MET A 216 25.65 -2.45 1.10
CA MET A 216 24.37 -2.77 1.72
C MET A 216 23.68 -1.52 2.28
N ILE A 217 22.35 -1.58 2.37
CA ILE A 217 21.54 -0.74 3.24
C ILE A 217 20.73 -1.65 4.16
N GLU A 218 20.37 -1.16 5.34
CA GLU A 218 19.39 -1.85 6.19
C GLU A 218 18.07 -1.08 6.22
N VAL A 219 16.97 -1.83 6.21
CA VAL A 219 15.64 -1.29 6.40
C VAL A 219 15.15 -1.68 7.78
N ALA A 220 14.96 -0.67 8.61
CA ALA A 220 14.55 -0.80 9.99
C ALA A 220 13.29 0.01 10.27
N ALA A 221 12.71 -0.21 11.45
CA ALA A 221 11.58 0.55 11.97
C ALA A 221 10.40 0.73 10.99
N LEU A 222 10.11 -0.30 10.17
CA LEU A 222 8.96 -0.30 9.28
C LEU A 222 7.66 -0.34 10.09
N CYS A 223 6.82 0.67 9.92
CA CYS A 223 5.49 0.70 10.50
C CYS A 223 4.45 1.24 9.54
N VAL A 224 3.24 0.70 9.63
CA VAL A 224 2.05 1.14 8.87
C VAL A 224 0.85 1.11 9.82
N LEU A 225 0.04 2.17 9.79
CA LEU A 225 -1.19 2.27 10.56
C LEU A 225 -2.13 1.09 10.26
N LYS A 226 -2.79 0.56 11.31
CA LYS A 226 -3.61 -0.65 11.24
C LYS A 226 -4.73 -0.60 10.19
N ASN A 227 -5.32 0.57 10.00
CA ASN A 227 -6.37 0.85 9.01
C ASN A 227 -5.88 0.86 7.53
N TYR A 228 -4.57 0.87 7.30
CA TYR A 228 -3.94 0.75 5.97
C TYR A 228 -3.25 -0.60 5.76
N ARG A 229 -3.21 -1.50 6.75
CA ARG A 229 -2.67 -2.85 6.59
C ARG A 229 -3.56 -3.69 5.66
N LYS A 230 -3.01 -4.80 5.14
CA LYS A 230 -3.65 -5.67 4.13
C LYS A 230 -3.89 -4.99 2.77
N THR A 231 -3.13 -3.95 2.49
CA THR A 231 -3.05 -3.25 1.20
C THR A 231 -1.63 -3.38 0.64
N ASP A 232 -1.36 -2.80 -0.53
CA ASP A 232 -0.04 -2.79 -1.17
C ASP A 232 0.89 -1.63 -0.72
N VAL A 233 0.59 -0.94 0.39
CA VAL A 233 1.45 0.13 0.97
C VAL A 233 2.89 -0.36 1.18
N VAL A 234 3.06 -1.55 1.77
CA VAL A 234 4.39 -2.12 2.04
C VAL A 234 5.14 -2.40 0.73
N HIS A 235 4.43 -2.77 -0.35
CA HIS A 235 5.07 -2.90 -1.66
C HIS A 235 5.59 -1.56 -2.16
N GLY A 236 4.82 -0.47 -2.01
CA GLY A 236 5.26 0.87 -2.38
C GLY A 236 6.46 1.34 -1.55
N VAL A 237 6.53 0.96 -0.27
CA VAL A 237 7.74 1.19 0.56
C VAL A 237 8.94 0.48 -0.07
N PHE A 238 8.85 -0.82 -0.36
CA PHE A 238 9.97 -1.56 -0.96
C PHE A 238 10.34 -1.10 -2.37
N GLU A 239 9.40 -0.61 -3.18
CA GLU A 239 9.71 0.03 -4.48
C GLU A 239 10.61 1.26 -4.29
N ASN A 240 10.30 2.12 -3.31
CA ASN A 240 11.11 3.30 -3.00
C ASN A 240 12.45 2.93 -2.36
N LEU A 241 12.49 1.91 -1.50
CA LEU A 241 13.73 1.39 -0.93
C LEU A 241 14.67 0.84 -2.02
N CYS A 242 14.13 0.08 -2.97
CA CYS A 242 14.92 -0.39 -4.10
C CYS A 242 15.40 0.75 -4.99
N TYR A 243 14.58 1.79 -5.19
CA TYR A 243 14.99 2.99 -5.91
C TYR A 243 16.20 3.66 -5.24
N GLU A 244 16.14 3.90 -3.93
CA GLU A 244 17.25 4.52 -3.19
C GLU A 244 18.49 3.64 -3.17
N MET A 245 18.35 2.33 -2.92
CA MET A 245 19.45 1.38 -3.01
C MET A 245 20.20 1.53 -4.35
N MET A 246 19.48 1.50 -5.48
CA MET A 246 20.08 1.60 -6.81
C MET A 246 20.64 2.99 -7.11
N LYS A 247 19.96 4.05 -6.68
CA LYS A 247 20.43 5.44 -6.79
C LYS A 247 21.76 5.65 -6.06
N HIS A 248 21.92 5.05 -4.89
CA HIS A 248 23.13 5.10 -4.07
C HIS A 248 24.16 4.00 -4.43
N LYS A 249 23.98 3.30 -5.56
CA LYS A 249 24.87 2.23 -6.06
C LYS A 249 25.07 1.09 -5.05
N LYS A 250 24.08 0.84 -4.22
CA LYS A 250 24.01 -0.28 -3.28
C LYS A 250 23.49 -1.52 -4.01
N GLU A 251 23.89 -2.67 -3.53
CA GLU A 251 23.62 -3.99 -4.12
C GLU A 251 22.56 -4.78 -3.35
N TYR A 252 22.48 -4.56 -2.04
CA TYR A 252 21.66 -5.34 -1.13
C TYR A 252 20.85 -4.47 -0.16
N ILE A 253 19.66 -4.98 0.18
CA ILE A 253 18.88 -4.52 1.32
C ILE A 253 18.85 -5.65 2.35
N ILE A 254 19.24 -5.33 3.59
CA ILE A 254 19.10 -6.21 4.75
C ILE A 254 17.88 -5.75 5.56
N ALA A 255 17.17 -6.69 6.16
CA ALA A 255 16.13 -6.40 7.12
C ALA A 255 16.09 -7.51 8.18
N SER A 256 15.59 -7.19 9.37
CA SER A 256 15.20 -8.18 10.36
C SER A 256 13.68 -8.23 10.50
N SER A 257 13.12 -9.42 10.70
CA SER A 257 11.66 -9.58 10.79
C SER A 257 11.26 -10.79 11.62
N ASP A 258 10.07 -10.74 12.22
CA ASP A 258 9.44 -11.93 12.78
C ASP A 258 9.00 -12.91 11.68
N GLU A 259 8.68 -14.14 12.07
CA GLU A 259 8.33 -15.20 11.10
C GLU A 259 7.09 -14.86 10.26
N ILE A 260 6.13 -14.12 10.81
CA ILE A 260 4.88 -13.78 10.12
C ILE A 260 5.19 -12.82 8.98
N LEU A 261 5.91 -11.74 9.26
CA LEU A 261 6.22 -10.71 8.27
C LEU A 261 7.33 -11.15 7.31
N ALA A 262 8.22 -12.05 7.72
CA ALA A 262 9.21 -12.68 6.83
C ALA A 262 8.56 -13.38 5.62
N LYS A 263 7.36 -13.98 5.77
CA LYS A 263 6.61 -14.57 4.64
C LYS A 263 6.23 -13.54 3.59
N THR A 264 5.86 -12.33 4.01
CA THR A 264 5.57 -11.21 3.11
C THR A 264 6.84 -10.73 2.40
N TYR A 265 7.96 -10.65 3.11
CA TYR A 265 9.23 -10.21 2.51
C TYR A 265 9.78 -11.23 1.50
N LYS A 266 9.58 -12.52 1.73
CA LYS A 266 9.93 -13.56 0.74
C LYS A 266 9.15 -13.40 -0.56
N ALA A 267 7.90 -12.94 -0.52
CA ALA A 267 7.08 -12.73 -1.72
C ALA A 267 7.65 -11.63 -2.64
N ILE A 268 8.35 -10.64 -2.08
CA ILE A 268 9.01 -9.57 -2.82
C ILE A 268 10.46 -9.92 -3.23
N GLY A 269 11.00 -11.05 -2.77
CA GLY A 269 12.31 -11.57 -3.21
C GLY A 269 13.40 -11.61 -2.14
N PHE A 270 13.08 -11.30 -0.88
CA PHE A 270 14.02 -11.55 0.22
C PHE A 270 14.24 -13.05 0.42
N SER A 271 15.47 -13.40 0.79
CA SER A 271 15.86 -14.74 1.26
C SER A 271 16.36 -14.66 2.70
N GLU A 272 16.16 -15.73 3.47
CA GLU A 272 16.78 -15.89 4.79
C GLU A 272 18.30 -16.05 4.63
N THR A 273 19.07 -15.46 5.54
CA THR A 273 20.52 -15.60 5.59
C THR A 273 20.97 -16.76 6.47
N GLY A 274 20.05 -17.45 7.15
CA GLY A 274 20.35 -18.43 8.20
C GLY A 274 20.57 -17.81 9.58
N GLN A 275 20.75 -16.49 9.65
CA GLN A 275 21.02 -15.77 10.90
C GLN A 275 19.73 -15.31 11.60
N SER A 276 19.79 -15.29 12.93
CA SER A 276 18.71 -14.80 13.79
C SER A 276 19.27 -14.20 15.08
N PHE A 277 18.47 -13.37 15.74
CA PHE A 277 18.75 -12.82 17.06
C PHE A 277 17.45 -12.59 17.83
N VAL A 278 17.54 -12.42 19.13
CA VAL A 278 16.47 -12.00 20.01
C VAL A 278 16.49 -10.48 20.13
N GLN A 279 15.37 -9.81 19.87
CA GLN A 279 15.22 -8.37 20.03
C GLN A 279 14.64 -8.05 21.41
N PRO A 280 15.45 -7.65 22.40
CA PRO A 280 14.97 -7.47 23.78
C PRO A 280 13.93 -6.36 23.89
N LYS A 281 14.03 -5.34 23.02
CA LYS A 281 13.10 -4.20 22.99
C LYS A 281 11.65 -4.61 22.73
N TYR A 282 11.41 -5.76 22.10
CA TYR A 282 10.08 -6.21 21.67
C TYR A 282 9.66 -7.49 22.40
N ASN A 283 9.84 -7.54 23.72
CA ASN A 283 9.53 -8.70 24.57
C ASN A 283 10.28 -9.97 24.12
N ASN A 284 11.60 -9.84 23.87
CA ASN A 284 12.45 -10.93 23.43
C ASN A 284 11.94 -11.64 22.16
N LEU A 285 11.47 -10.84 21.19
CA LEU A 285 10.97 -11.37 19.92
C LEU A 285 12.12 -11.95 19.12
N HIS A 286 11.98 -13.20 18.66
CA HIS A 286 12.93 -13.82 17.74
C HIS A 286 12.81 -13.21 16.35
N MET A 287 13.93 -12.68 15.87
CA MET A 287 14.04 -12.00 14.58
C MET A 287 14.90 -12.82 13.64
N LYS A 288 14.44 -13.01 12.40
CA LYS A 288 15.22 -13.59 11.31
C LYS A 288 15.86 -12.49 10.48
N VAL A 289 17.10 -12.70 10.07
CA VAL A 289 17.81 -11.81 9.16
C VAL A 289 17.49 -12.21 7.72
N LEU A 290 17.11 -11.21 6.93
CA LEU A 290 16.65 -11.35 5.56
C LEU A 290 17.47 -10.44 4.66
N ILE A 291 17.77 -10.90 3.45
CA ILE A 291 18.50 -10.12 2.45
C ILE A 291 17.81 -10.17 1.10
N VAL A 292 17.79 -9.06 0.37
CA VAL A 292 17.40 -9.02 -1.04
C VAL A 292 18.48 -8.29 -1.85
N SER A 293 18.79 -8.84 -3.02
CA SER A 293 19.70 -8.21 -3.98
C SER A 293 18.92 -7.36 -4.98
N LYS A 294 19.54 -6.32 -5.54
CA LYS A 294 19.00 -5.58 -6.70
C LYS A 294 18.59 -6.48 -7.87
N ASN A 295 19.17 -7.68 -7.98
CA ASN A 295 18.80 -8.67 -8.99
C ASN A 295 17.39 -9.26 -8.80
N ALA A 296 16.76 -9.12 -7.63
CA ALA A 296 15.33 -9.43 -7.47
C ALA A 296 14.47 -8.54 -8.38
N ALA A 297 14.77 -7.24 -8.41
CA ALA A 297 14.15 -6.31 -9.34
C ALA A 297 14.70 -6.51 -10.76
N LEU A 298 16.02 -6.42 -10.99
CA LEU A 298 16.59 -6.33 -12.34
C LEU A 298 16.61 -7.65 -13.12
N LYS A 299 16.60 -8.79 -12.44
CA LYS A 299 16.71 -10.14 -13.05
C LYS A 299 15.63 -11.10 -12.58
N SER A 300 14.67 -10.65 -11.76
CA SER A 300 13.63 -11.49 -11.15
C SER A 300 14.18 -12.64 -10.29
N LYS A 301 15.36 -12.49 -9.69
CA LYS A 301 15.94 -13.50 -8.79
C LYS A 301 15.04 -13.66 -7.55
N ASN A 302 14.74 -14.89 -7.17
CA ASN A 302 13.90 -15.23 -6.00
C ASN A 302 12.46 -14.69 -6.04
N VAL A 303 11.94 -14.27 -7.21
CA VAL A 303 10.55 -13.79 -7.36
C VAL A 303 9.78 -14.65 -8.36
N LYS A 304 8.61 -15.13 -7.94
CA LYS A 304 7.70 -15.94 -8.77
C LYS A 304 7.36 -15.22 -10.09
N PHE A 305 7.18 -15.99 -11.16
CA PHE A 305 7.05 -15.47 -12.53
C PHE A 305 6.02 -14.33 -12.67
N LEU A 306 4.76 -14.62 -12.32
CA LEU A 306 3.64 -13.68 -12.41
C LEU A 306 3.61 -12.62 -11.31
N HIS A 307 4.41 -12.78 -10.25
CA HIS A 307 4.43 -11.85 -9.11
C HIS A 307 5.44 -10.71 -9.34
N TRP A 308 6.38 -10.89 -10.27
CA TRP A 308 7.43 -9.90 -10.49
C TRP A 308 6.88 -8.55 -10.98
N TRP A 309 5.99 -8.55 -11.98
CA TRP A 309 5.44 -7.30 -12.54
C TRP A 309 4.73 -6.43 -11.50
N PRO A 310 3.76 -6.93 -10.71
CA PRO A 310 3.05 -6.10 -9.74
C PRO A 310 3.93 -5.57 -8.59
N ILE A 311 5.11 -6.18 -8.36
CA ILE A 311 6.04 -5.81 -7.28
C ILE A 311 7.14 -4.88 -7.79
N TRP A 312 7.76 -5.18 -8.93
CA TRP A 312 8.98 -4.50 -9.40
C TRP A 312 8.85 -3.85 -10.79
N GLY A 313 7.80 -4.15 -11.55
CA GLY A 313 7.69 -3.75 -12.96
C GLY A 313 7.74 -2.23 -13.15
N GLU A 314 6.91 -1.49 -12.41
CA GLU A 314 6.82 -0.03 -12.53
C GLU A 314 8.11 0.66 -12.10
N ILE A 315 8.75 0.21 -11.01
CA ILE A 315 9.97 0.85 -10.56
C ILE A 315 11.13 0.61 -11.53
N VAL A 316 11.25 -0.60 -12.07
CA VAL A 316 12.28 -0.92 -13.08
C VAL A 316 12.10 -0.09 -14.34
N ARG A 317 10.85 0.10 -14.79
CA ARG A 317 10.55 1.01 -15.90
C ARG A 317 11.01 2.44 -15.62
N ARG A 318 10.63 2.99 -14.47
CA ARG A 318 11.01 4.36 -14.03
C ARG A 318 12.54 4.53 -13.93
N MET A 319 13.25 3.54 -13.38
CA MET A 319 14.71 3.58 -13.24
C MET A 319 15.43 3.51 -14.58
N LYS A 320 14.88 2.74 -15.54
CA LYS A 320 15.39 2.69 -16.91
C LYS A 320 15.21 4.03 -17.61
N GLU A 321 14.03 4.65 -17.50
CA GLU A 321 13.75 5.98 -18.08
C GLU A 321 14.72 7.05 -17.54
N LYS A 322 15.08 6.97 -16.26
CA LYS A 322 16.04 7.87 -15.61
C LYS A 322 17.51 7.46 -15.78
N SER A 323 17.83 6.43 -16.55
CA SER A 323 19.20 5.91 -16.74
C SER A 323 19.94 5.54 -15.43
N ILE A 324 19.21 5.22 -14.35
CA ILE A 324 19.79 4.83 -13.06
C ILE A 324 20.41 3.43 -13.15
N VAL A 325 19.81 2.56 -13.96
CA VAL A 325 20.23 1.16 -14.11
C VAL A 325 20.51 0.81 -15.56
N LYS A 326 21.51 -0.04 -15.77
CA LYS A 326 21.76 -0.69 -17.06
C LYS A 326 21.26 -2.13 -16.99
N ILE A 327 20.35 -2.48 -17.89
CA ILE A 327 19.77 -3.83 -18.00
C ILE A 327 20.22 -4.42 -19.32
N SER A 328 20.75 -5.64 -19.29
CA SER A 328 21.20 -6.37 -20.47
C SER A 328 20.04 -6.61 -21.45
N PRO A 329 20.30 -6.77 -22.77
CA PRO A 329 19.24 -7.08 -23.73
C PRO A 329 18.44 -8.35 -23.38
N TRP A 330 19.13 -9.39 -22.89
CA TRP A 330 18.52 -10.64 -22.47
C TRP A 330 17.60 -10.48 -21.25
N ASP A 331 18.07 -9.79 -20.21
CA ASP A 331 17.26 -9.52 -19.03
C ASP A 331 16.05 -8.65 -19.41
N ARG A 332 16.23 -7.67 -20.31
CA ARG A 332 15.13 -6.83 -20.81
C ARG A 332 14.05 -7.65 -21.51
N ALA A 333 14.42 -8.56 -22.40
CA ALA A 333 13.47 -9.44 -23.08
C ALA A 333 12.72 -10.32 -22.06
N ARG A 334 13.44 -10.90 -21.09
CA ARG A 334 12.84 -11.71 -20.02
C ARG A 334 11.83 -10.93 -19.17
N LEU A 335 12.16 -9.70 -18.79
CA LEU A 335 11.26 -8.84 -18.01
C LEU A 335 10.02 -8.43 -18.82
N PHE A 336 10.18 -8.16 -20.12
CA PHE A 336 9.07 -7.88 -21.02
C PHE A 336 8.10 -9.06 -21.16
N ILE A 337 8.61 -10.29 -21.27
CA ILE A 337 7.76 -11.49 -21.31
C ILE A 337 6.93 -11.61 -20.01
N ARG A 338 7.52 -11.31 -18.85
CA ARG A 338 6.81 -11.30 -17.57
C ARG A 338 5.73 -10.23 -17.50
N GLU A 339 6.03 -9.03 -17.97
CA GLU A 339 5.07 -7.93 -18.11
C GLU A 339 3.85 -8.35 -18.93
N MET A 340 4.09 -8.85 -20.15
CA MET A 340 3.02 -9.27 -21.06
C MET A 340 2.20 -10.41 -20.46
N SER A 341 2.85 -11.41 -19.87
CA SER A 341 2.16 -12.53 -19.23
C SER A 341 1.26 -12.07 -18.10
N TYR A 342 1.73 -11.16 -17.24
CA TYR A 342 0.91 -10.59 -16.17
C TYR A 342 -0.30 -9.82 -16.72
N LYS A 343 -0.09 -8.97 -17.73
CA LYS A 343 -1.17 -8.17 -18.34
C LYS A 343 -2.24 -9.06 -18.98
N ILE A 344 -1.83 -10.15 -19.65
CA ILE A 344 -2.74 -11.13 -20.24
C ILE A 344 -3.58 -11.81 -19.16
N VAL A 345 -2.95 -12.35 -18.10
CA VAL A 345 -3.66 -13.01 -16.99
C VAL A 345 -4.63 -12.03 -16.33
N LYS A 346 -4.20 -10.80 -16.05
CA LYS A 346 -5.05 -9.78 -15.43
C LYS A 346 -6.25 -9.40 -16.32
N ALA A 347 -6.08 -9.40 -17.64
CA ALA A 347 -7.18 -9.12 -18.56
C ALA A 347 -8.25 -10.23 -18.52
N PHE A 348 -7.85 -11.50 -18.35
CA PHE A 348 -8.79 -12.60 -18.18
C PHE A 348 -9.48 -12.59 -16.81
N ASP A 349 -8.77 -12.20 -15.74
CA ASP A 349 -9.33 -12.08 -14.39
C ASP A 349 -10.32 -10.92 -14.22
N ILE A 350 -10.23 -9.86 -15.03
CA ILE A 350 -11.14 -8.70 -14.98
C ILE A 350 -12.47 -8.99 -15.71
N ASN A 351 -12.49 -9.98 -16.60
CA ASN A 351 -13.67 -10.36 -17.38
C ASN A 351 -14.52 -11.45 -16.70
N ASN A 352 -14.11 -11.92 -15.51
CA ASN A 352 -14.85 -12.79 -14.60
C ASN A 352 -15.14 -12.04 -13.30
#